data_AF-A0A2I1GHK4-F1
#
_entry.id   AF-A0A2I1GHK4-F1
#
_cell.length_a   1.000
_cell.length_b   1.000
_cell.length_c   1.000
_cell.angle_alpha   90.00
_cell.angle_beta   90.00
_cell.angle_gamma   90.00
#
_symmetry.space_group_name_H-M   'P 1'
#
loop_
_entity.id
_entity.type
_entity.pdbx_description
1 polymer ?
#
loop_
_entity_poly.entity_id
_entity_poly.type
_entity_poly.pdbx_seq_one_letter_code
_entity_poly.pdbx_strand_id
1 'polypeptide(L)'
;MLANPALVGRKIFYSSNLIAVHRKQTHVTLNKPIYVGAMILDLSKYYMYDFWYNHIKRKYGNRARLCYTDTDSFIIEIETENVYDDMVEDADLYDFGDYPEDHPLLKKLPPNQWITKPDGTRELKNKKVIGKFKDENARTRIIRYAGNRSKSYAIETENVTKNIQKAKGLKKSLVNKELMIDIYERCILEGVEDKPRTANFLRCE
;
A
#
# COMPACT_ATOMS: atom_id res chain seq x y z
N MET A 1 50.68 1.74 -28.28
CA MET A 1 49.72 2.24 -27.26
C MET A 1 49.18 1.04 -26.52
N LEU A 2 49.16 1.05 -25.18
CA LEU A 2 48.43 0.03 -24.41
C LEU A 2 46.93 0.29 -24.58
N ALA A 3 46.21 -0.66 -25.17
CA ALA A 3 44.76 -0.58 -25.30
C ALA A 3 44.14 -0.66 -23.90
N ASN A 4 43.53 0.42 -23.42
CA ASN A 4 42.85 0.42 -22.12
C ASN A 4 41.49 -0.29 -22.27
N PRO A 5 41.28 -1.49 -21.69
CA PRO A 5 40.05 -2.26 -21.88
C PRO A 5 38.79 -1.59 -21.28
N ALA A 6 38.97 -0.54 -20.48
CA ALA A 6 37.88 0.29 -19.99
C ALA A 6 37.36 1.28 -21.04
N LEU A 7 38.09 1.55 -22.14
CA LEU A 7 37.64 2.49 -23.18
C LEU A 7 36.63 1.82 -24.11
N VAL A 8 35.38 2.29 -24.13
CA VAL A 8 34.33 1.77 -25.03
C VAL A 8 34.34 2.51 -26.37
N GLY A 9 34.57 3.82 -26.33
CA GLY A 9 34.60 4.65 -27.53
C GLY A 9 34.75 6.13 -27.22
N ARG A 10 34.87 6.94 -28.26
CA ARG A 10 34.94 8.40 -28.17
C ARG A 10 34.17 9.06 -29.31
N LYS A 11 33.58 10.23 -29.06
CA LYS A 11 33.00 11.11 -30.08
C LYS A 11 33.67 12.48 -30.00
N ILE A 12 34.16 12.96 -31.13
CA ILE A 12 34.79 14.27 -31.28
C ILE A 12 33.75 15.24 -31.84
N PHE A 13 33.61 16.41 -31.24
CA PHE A 13 32.73 17.48 -31.68
C PHE A 13 33.59 18.61 -32.25
N TYR A 14 33.79 18.56 -33.56
CA TYR A 14 34.73 19.44 -34.29
C TYR A 14 34.40 20.94 -34.21
N SER A 15 33.16 21.31 -33.90
CA SER A 15 32.73 22.71 -33.76
C SER A 15 33.05 23.35 -32.41
N SER A 16 33.47 22.57 -31.40
CA SER A 16 33.60 23.05 -30.01
C SER A 16 34.86 22.56 -29.29
N ASN A 17 35.82 21.95 -30.01
CA ASN A 17 37.04 21.34 -29.45
C ASN A 17 36.76 20.34 -28.30
N LEU A 18 35.55 19.74 -28.29
CA LEU A 18 35.08 18.86 -27.22
C LEU A 18 35.20 17.39 -27.62
N ILE A 19 35.64 16.54 -26.70
CA ILE A 19 35.71 15.09 -26.89
C ILE A 19 34.94 14.40 -25.76
N ALA A 20 33.86 13.69 -26.10
CA ALA A 20 33.18 12.79 -25.18
C ALA A 20 33.86 11.41 -25.23
N VAL A 21 34.19 10.86 -24.06
CA VAL A 21 34.86 9.55 -23.93
C VAL A 21 33.99 8.62 -23.07
N HIS A 22 33.49 7.54 -23.68
CA HIS A 22 32.71 6.52 -22.98
C HIS A 22 33.66 5.46 -22.40
N ARG A 23 33.60 5.26 -21.08
CA ARG A 23 34.40 4.26 -20.36
C ARG A 23 33.50 3.32 -19.55
N LYS A 24 33.85 2.02 -19.52
CA LYS A 24 33.28 1.05 -18.58
C LYS A 24 33.72 1.40 -17.16
N GLN A 25 32.81 1.24 -16.21
CA GLN A 25 33.15 1.25 -14.79
C GLN A 25 33.99 0.00 -14.47
N THR A 26 35.22 0.18 -14.02
CA THR A 26 36.15 -0.92 -13.68
C THR A 26 36.19 -1.27 -12.21
N HIS A 27 35.71 -0.38 -11.35
CA HIS A 27 35.68 -0.55 -9.90
C HIS A 27 34.30 -0.17 -9.36
N VAL A 28 33.74 -1.02 -8.50
CA VAL A 28 32.47 -0.78 -7.81
C VAL A 28 32.73 -0.92 -6.32
N THR A 29 32.61 0.20 -5.58
CA THR A 29 32.76 0.19 -4.13
C THR A 29 31.41 -0.14 -3.48
N LEU A 30 31.32 -1.27 -2.77
CA LEU A 30 30.13 -1.66 -2.02
C LEU A 30 30.06 -0.94 -0.66
N ASN A 31 29.88 0.39 -0.70
CA ASN A 31 29.75 1.25 0.49
C ASN A 31 28.30 1.46 0.96
N LYS A 32 27.34 0.70 0.41
CA LYS A 32 25.92 0.76 0.77
C LYS A 32 25.51 -0.53 1.49
N PRO A 33 24.65 -0.47 2.52
CA PRO A 33 24.23 -1.63 3.29
C PRO A 33 23.15 -2.45 2.55
N ILE A 34 23.49 -2.96 1.36
CA ILE A 34 22.57 -3.64 0.43
C ILE A 34 21.92 -4.86 1.11
N TYR A 35 22.71 -5.68 1.81
CA TYR A 35 22.22 -6.86 2.53
C TYR A 35 21.25 -6.49 3.66
N VAL A 36 21.49 -5.38 4.38
CA VAL A 36 20.58 -4.90 5.43
C VAL A 36 19.26 -4.45 4.80
N GLY A 37 19.30 -3.76 3.66
CA GLY A 37 18.12 -3.37 2.91
C GLY A 37 17.29 -4.58 2.43
N ALA A 38 17.95 -5.65 1.97
CA ALA A 38 17.28 -6.89 1.61
C ALA A 38 16.60 -7.56 2.82
N MET A 39 17.31 -7.69 3.95
CA MET A 39 16.75 -8.28 5.18
C MET A 39 15.56 -7.48 5.74
N ILE A 40 15.60 -6.14 5.70
CA ILE A 40 14.47 -5.30 6.10
C ILE A 40 13.26 -5.53 5.18
N LEU A 41 13.48 -5.63 3.86
CA LEU A 41 12.42 -5.89 2.89
C LEU A 41 11.79 -7.26 3.08
N ASP A 42 12.59 -8.30 3.32
CA ASP A 42 12.08 -9.66 3.53
C ASP A 42 11.35 -9.80 4.88
N LEU A 43 11.81 -9.12 5.93
CA LEU A 43 11.10 -9.03 7.20
C LEU A 43 9.76 -8.26 7.06
N SER A 44 9.73 -7.20 6.26
CA SER A 44 8.49 -6.47 5.95
C SER A 44 7.45 -7.35 5.24
N LYS A 45 7.88 -8.17 4.27
CA LYS A 45 7.01 -9.17 3.61
C LYS A 45 6.56 -10.25 4.59
N TYR A 46 7.45 -10.72 5.48
CA TYR A 46 7.10 -11.72 6.49
C TYR A 46 5.92 -11.27 7.35
N TYR A 47 5.94 -10.05 7.90
CA TYR A 47 4.81 -9.53 8.70
C TYR A 47 3.49 -9.47 7.92
N MET A 48 3.55 -9.06 6.65
CA MET A 48 2.37 -9.04 5.77
C MET A 48 1.83 -10.45 5.52
N TYR A 49 2.70 -11.42 5.18
CA TYR A 49 2.30 -12.80 4.93
C TYR A 49 1.84 -13.54 6.19
N ASP A 50 2.45 -13.29 7.34
CA ASP A 50 2.04 -13.87 8.62
C ASP A 50 0.61 -13.43 8.98
N PHE A 51 0.33 -12.13 8.90
CA PHE A 51 -1.02 -11.62 9.11
C PHE A 51 -2.04 -12.15 8.09
N TRP A 52 -1.70 -12.21 6.80
CA TRP A 52 -2.62 -12.72 5.80
C TRP A 52 -2.87 -14.24 5.93
N TYR A 53 -1.82 -15.06 5.97
CA TYR A 53 -1.95 -16.52 5.91
C TYR A 53 -2.17 -17.17 7.27
N ASN A 54 -1.49 -16.70 8.33
CA ASN A 54 -1.57 -17.32 9.66
C ASN A 54 -2.65 -16.72 10.55
N HIS A 55 -3.10 -15.50 10.28
CA HIS A 55 -4.24 -14.89 10.98
C HIS A 55 -5.51 -14.88 10.11
N ILE A 56 -5.62 -13.98 9.12
CA ILE A 56 -6.87 -13.76 8.36
C ILE A 56 -7.37 -15.04 7.66
N LYS A 57 -6.53 -15.73 6.88
CA LYS A 57 -6.96 -16.96 6.19
C LYS A 57 -7.23 -18.13 7.13
N ARG A 58 -6.68 -18.15 8.36
CA ARG A 58 -7.06 -19.16 9.36
C ARG A 58 -8.40 -18.85 10.02
N LYS A 59 -8.68 -17.60 10.39
CA LYS A 59 -9.94 -17.21 11.06
C LYS A 59 -11.15 -17.30 10.12
N TYR A 60 -11.01 -16.85 8.88
CA TYR A 60 -12.14 -16.71 7.95
C TYR A 60 -12.18 -17.79 6.85
N GLY A 61 -11.06 -18.44 6.53
CA GLY A 61 -11.02 -19.47 5.48
C GLY A 61 -11.45 -18.93 4.12
N ASN A 62 -12.53 -19.47 3.55
CA ASN A 62 -13.09 -19.02 2.27
C ASN A 62 -13.88 -17.70 2.37
N ARG A 63 -14.30 -17.30 3.58
CA ARG A 63 -15.01 -16.03 3.85
C ARG A 63 -14.12 -14.78 3.74
N ALA A 64 -12.82 -14.95 3.50
CA ALA A 64 -11.88 -13.85 3.28
C ALA A 64 -11.26 -13.91 1.87
N ARG A 65 -11.48 -12.84 1.10
CA ARG A 65 -10.92 -12.61 -0.23
C ARG A 65 -9.96 -11.41 -0.20
N LEU A 66 -8.76 -11.61 -0.76
CA LEU A 66 -7.78 -10.54 -0.93
C LEU A 66 -8.12 -9.77 -2.21
N CYS A 67 -8.58 -8.53 -2.06
CA CYS A 67 -8.96 -7.66 -3.18
C CYS A 67 -7.76 -6.84 -3.69
N TYR A 68 -6.84 -6.47 -2.80
CA TYR A 68 -5.63 -5.70 -3.13
C TYR A 68 -4.53 -5.87 -2.08
N THR A 69 -3.27 -5.69 -2.49
CA THR A 69 -2.14 -5.50 -1.58
C THR A 69 -1.09 -4.55 -2.19
N ASP A 70 -0.43 -3.77 -1.34
CA ASP A 70 0.79 -3.00 -1.63
C ASP A 70 1.79 -3.24 -0.48
N THR A 71 2.90 -2.51 -0.45
CA THR A 71 4.04 -2.68 0.49
C THR A 71 3.66 -2.98 1.95
N ASP A 72 2.65 -2.30 2.48
CA ASP A 72 2.29 -2.22 3.90
C ASP A 72 0.77 -2.23 4.14
N SER A 73 -0.02 -2.56 3.11
CA SER A 73 -1.48 -2.45 3.15
C SER A 73 -2.20 -3.58 2.42
N PHE A 74 -3.40 -3.89 2.90
CA PHE A 74 -4.34 -4.86 2.33
C PHE A 74 -5.71 -4.21 2.12
N ILE A 75 -6.42 -4.60 1.07
CA ILE A 75 -7.87 -4.44 0.96
C ILE A 75 -8.45 -5.85 0.98
N ILE A 76 -9.22 -6.16 2.02
CA ILE A 76 -9.75 -7.49 2.29
C ILE A 76 -11.27 -7.38 2.34
N GLU A 77 -11.94 -8.27 1.62
CA GLU A 77 -13.36 -8.53 1.80
C GLU A 77 -13.51 -9.69 2.79
N ILE A 78 -14.30 -9.49 3.85
CA ILE A 78 -14.51 -10.46 4.93
C ILE A 78 -16.01 -10.62 5.16
N GLU A 79 -16.53 -11.83 4.98
CA GLU A 79 -17.90 -12.21 5.33
C GLU A 79 -17.96 -12.64 6.79
N THR A 80 -18.46 -11.78 7.67
CA THR A 80 -18.60 -12.03 9.11
C THR A 80 -19.80 -11.24 9.67
N GLU A 81 -20.29 -11.61 10.85
CA GLU A 81 -21.41 -10.91 11.51
C GLU A 81 -21.00 -9.49 11.94
N ASN A 82 -19.83 -9.35 12.56
CA ASN A 82 -19.28 -8.04 12.93
C ASN A 82 -17.74 -8.07 13.03
N VAL A 83 -17.08 -7.54 12.01
CA VAL A 83 -15.61 -7.47 11.94
C VAL A 83 -14.98 -6.69 13.10
N TYR A 84 -15.70 -5.74 13.71
CA TYR A 84 -15.19 -5.01 14.86
C TYR A 84 -15.13 -5.86 16.12
N ASP A 85 -16.01 -6.86 16.25
CA ASP A 85 -15.97 -7.80 17.38
C ASP A 85 -14.88 -8.83 17.15
N ASP A 86 -14.72 -9.32 15.91
CA ASP A 86 -13.58 -10.15 15.52
C ASP A 86 -12.22 -9.45 15.81
N MET A 87 -12.10 -8.14 15.56
CA MET A 87 -10.90 -7.36 15.87
C MET A 87 -10.67 -7.16 17.37
N VAL A 88 -11.72 -7.16 18.20
CA VAL A 88 -11.60 -7.04 19.66
C VAL A 88 -11.10 -8.33 20.28
N GLU A 89 -11.52 -9.49 19.77
CA GLU A 89 -10.96 -10.80 20.16
C GLU A 89 -9.45 -10.84 19.90
N ASP A 90 -9.04 -10.39 18.71
CA ASP A 90 -7.65 -10.41 18.24
C ASP A 90 -6.91 -9.07 18.53
N ALA A 91 -7.35 -8.31 19.54
CA ALA A 91 -6.92 -6.93 19.78
C ALA A 91 -5.39 -6.75 19.90
N ASP A 92 -4.67 -7.78 20.33
CA ASP A 92 -3.20 -7.77 20.40
C ASP A 92 -2.51 -7.63 19.03
N LEU A 93 -3.20 -7.85 17.91
CA LEU A 93 -2.67 -7.66 16.55
C LEU A 93 -2.88 -6.25 16.00
N TYR A 94 -3.80 -5.48 16.58
CA TYR A 94 -4.32 -4.25 15.98
C TYR A 94 -3.91 -2.97 16.73
N ASP A 95 -3.73 -1.88 15.98
CA ASP A 95 -3.64 -0.51 16.50
C ASP A 95 -4.99 0.19 16.31
N PHE A 96 -5.65 0.51 17.43
CA PHE A 96 -6.94 1.21 17.46
C PHE A 96 -6.81 2.73 17.67
N GLY A 97 -5.60 3.29 17.60
CA GLY A 97 -5.31 4.69 17.94
C GLY A 97 -5.99 5.76 17.08
N ASP A 98 -6.51 5.38 15.90
CA ASP A 98 -7.20 6.29 14.96
C ASP A 98 -8.75 6.26 15.11
N TYR A 99 -9.31 5.34 15.91
CA TYR A 99 -10.75 5.31 16.22
C TYR A 99 -11.14 6.47 17.17
N PRO A 100 -12.34 7.06 17.01
CA PRO A 100 -12.82 8.07 17.95
C PRO A 100 -13.18 7.47 19.31
N GLU A 101 -13.03 8.26 20.38
CA GLU A 101 -13.21 7.82 21.78
C GLU A 101 -14.62 7.27 22.08
N ASP A 102 -15.64 7.68 21.34
CA ASP A 102 -17.02 7.22 21.48
C ASP A 102 -17.31 5.89 20.75
N HIS A 103 -16.39 5.41 19.91
CA HIS A 103 -16.60 4.24 19.05
C HIS A 103 -16.91 2.98 19.86
N PRO A 104 -17.94 2.17 19.48
CA PRO A 104 -18.31 0.96 20.22
C PRO A 104 -17.16 -0.04 20.40
N LEU A 105 -16.25 -0.14 19.43
CA LEU A 105 -15.07 -1.02 19.51
C LEU A 105 -14.23 -0.73 20.77
N LEU A 106 -13.89 0.54 21.01
CA LEU A 106 -13.01 0.92 22.12
C LEU A 106 -13.60 0.56 23.49
N LYS A 107 -14.94 0.57 23.60
CA LYS A 107 -15.69 0.19 24.81
C LYS A 107 -15.72 -1.33 25.03
N LYS A 108 -15.52 -2.14 23.99
CA LYS A 108 -15.42 -3.60 24.06
C LYS A 108 -13.99 -4.10 24.30
N LEU A 109 -12.95 -3.26 24.14
CA LEU A 109 -11.56 -3.67 24.29
C LEU A 109 -11.24 -4.22 25.70
N PRO A 110 -10.53 -5.35 25.81
CA PRO A 110 -10.20 -5.93 27.10
C PRO A 110 -9.23 -5.05 27.91
N PRO A 111 -9.24 -5.13 29.26
CA PRO A 111 -8.43 -4.24 30.11
C PRO A 111 -6.92 -4.29 29.85
N ASN A 112 -6.40 -5.41 29.34
CA ASN A 112 -5.00 -5.60 28.99
C ASN A 112 -4.54 -4.79 27.75
N GLN A 113 -5.45 -4.14 27.03
CA GLN A 113 -5.15 -3.24 25.91
C GLN A 113 -4.94 -1.78 26.34
N TRP A 114 -5.01 -1.47 27.64
CA TRP A 114 -4.86 -0.12 28.18
C TRP A 114 -3.63 -0.02 29.08
N ILE A 115 -2.75 0.92 28.77
CA ILE A 115 -1.62 1.31 29.61
C ILE A 115 -2.05 2.54 30.42
N THR A 116 -1.92 2.47 31.75
CA THR A 116 -2.10 3.65 32.62
C THR A 116 -0.77 4.36 32.77
N LYS A 117 -0.73 5.64 32.43
CA LYS A 117 0.46 6.49 32.55
C LYS A 117 0.61 7.06 33.97
N PRO A 118 1.80 7.57 34.34
CA PRO A 118 2.03 8.20 35.65
C PRO A 118 1.16 9.44 35.91
N ASP A 119 0.62 10.07 34.87
CA ASP A 119 -0.31 11.20 34.93
C ASP A 119 -1.78 10.79 35.16
N GLY A 120 -2.06 9.49 35.30
CA GLY A 120 -3.40 8.93 35.47
C GLY A 120 -4.19 8.74 34.17
N THR A 121 -3.66 9.17 33.01
CA THR A 121 -4.31 8.96 31.71
C THR A 121 -4.17 7.50 31.25
N ARG A 122 -5.14 7.03 30.46
CA ARG A 122 -5.10 5.72 29.81
C ARG A 122 -4.80 5.88 28.33
N GLU A 123 -3.86 5.11 27.81
CA GLU A 123 -3.54 5.05 26.39
C GLU A 123 -3.60 3.60 25.88
N LEU A 124 -3.94 3.43 24.60
CA LEU A 124 -3.98 2.13 23.94
C LEU A 124 -2.58 1.52 23.83
N LYS A 125 -2.43 0.28 24.30
CA LYS A 125 -1.18 -0.50 24.34
C LYS A 125 -0.46 -0.57 23.00
N ASN A 126 -1.21 -0.78 21.91
CA ASN A 126 -0.68 -0.98 20.57
C ASN A 126 -0.49 0.30 19.75
N LYS A 127 -0.79 1.47 20.32
CA LYS A 127 -0.77 2.75 19.59
C LYS A 127 0.62 3.09 19.08
N LYS A 128 0.76 3.15 17.74
CA LYS A 128 2.02 3.36 17.01
C LYS A 128 3.08 2.29 17.28
N VAL A 129 2.69 1.08 17.70
CA VAL A 129 3.60 -0.04 17.90
C VAL A 129 3.90 -0.72 16.55
N ILE A 130 5.18 -0.95 16.27
CA ILE A 130 5.65 -1.57 15.02
C ILE A 130 5.09 -2.99 14.88
N GLY A 131 4.62 -3.34 13.68
CA GLY A 131 4.05 -4.66 13.38
C GLY A 131 2.60 -4.86 13.83
N LYS A 132 1.90 -3.79 14.27
CA LYS A 132 0.45 -3.79 14.50
C LYS A 132 -0.29 -3.26 13.28
N PHE A 133 -1.43 -3.86 12.98
CA PHE A 133 -2.26 -3.49 11.85
C PHE A 133 -3.31 -2.46 12.27
N LYS A 134 -3.45 -1.37 11.51
CA LYS A 134 -4.49 -0.36 11.72
C LYS A 134 -5.58 -0.52 10.66
N ASP A 135 -6.81 -0.17 11.02
CA ASP A 135 -7.87 0.08 10.03
C ASP A 135 -7.69 1.50 9.48
N GLU A 136 -7.26 1.63 8.23
CA GLU A 136 -7.10 2.95 7.59
C GLU A 136 -8.44 3.68 7.39
N ASN A 137 -9.56 2.96 7.46
CA ASN A 137 -10.91 3.46 7.25
C ASN A 137 -11.77 3.42 8.52
N ALA A 138 -11.15 3.49 9.72
CA ALA A 138 -11.68 3.37 11.10
C ALA A 138 -12.95 4.15 11.53
N ARG A 139 -13.73 4.71 10.60
CA ARG A 139 -15.03 5.35 10.82
C ARG A 139 -16.04 5.16 9.68
N THR A 140 -15.70 4.40 8.62
CA THR A 140 -16.46 4.44 7.36
C THR A 140 -16.21 3.15 6.57
N ARG A 141 -17.24 2.31 6.40
CA ARG A 141 -17.10 1.05 5.68
C ARG A 141 -16.91 1.29 4.19
N ILE A 142 -16.11 0.41 3.58
CA ILE A 142 -16.01 0.29 2.12
C ILE A 142 -17.31 -0.36 1.63
N ILE A 143 -17.90 0.23 0.58
CA ILE A 143 -19.10 -0.28 -0.08
C ILE A 143 -18.72 -1.01 -1.39
N ARG A 144 -17.84 -0.40 -2.20
CA ARG A 144 -17.36 -0.97 -3.47
C ARG A 144 -15.85 -0.80 -3.61
N TYR A 145 -15.25 -1.75 -4.30
CA TYR A 145 -13.84 -1.76 -4.68
C TYR A 145 -13.70 -2.21 -6.13
N ALA A 146 -12.90 -1.48 -6.91
CA ALA A 146 -12.54 -1.85 -8.27
C ALA A 146 -11.06 -1.59 -8.50
N GLY A 147 -10.30 -2.62 -8.89
CA GLY A 147 -8.85 -2.53 -9.10
C GLY A 147 -8.42 -3.21 -10.39
N ASN A 148 -7.87 -2.43 -11.32
CA ASN A 148 -7.58 -2.90 -12.69
C ASN A 148 -6.13 -3.36 -12.83
N ARG A 149 -5.21 -2.80 -12.03
CA ARG A 149 -3.77 -3.13 -12.03
C ARG A 149 -3.10 -2.60 -10.75
N SER A 150 -1.84 -2.98 -10.53
CA SER A 150 -1.04 -2.47 -9.40
C SER A 150 -1.06 -0.93 -9.33
N LYS A 151 -1.35 -0.39 -8.14
CA LYS A 151 -1.45 1.06 -7.86
C LYS A 151 -2.46 1.80 -8.76
N SER A 152 -3.51 1.11 -9.21
CA SER A 152 -4.59 1.65 -10.03
C SER A 152 -5.94 1.05 -9.62
N TYR A 153 -6.65 1.73 -8.72
CA TYR A 153 -7.88 1.25 -8.09
C TYR A 153 -8.76 2.41 -7.61
N ALA A 154 -10.05 2.12 -7.42
CA ALA A 154 -11.03 2.97 -6.76
C ALA A 154 -11.70 2.25 -5.58
N ILE A 155 -12.01 3.03 -4.55
CA ILE A 155 -12.74 2.61 -3.34
C ILE A 155 -13.87 3.61 -3.12
N GLU A 156 -15.09 3.10 -3.01
CA GLU A 156 -16.26 3.86 -2.58
C GLU A 156 -16.62 3.46 -1.14
N THR A 157 -16.94 4.45 -0.31
CA THR A 157 -17.21 4.27 1.12
C THR A 157 -18.53 4.94 1.51
N GLU A 158 -19.07 4.62 2.69
CA GLU A 158 -20.29 5.24 3.23
C GLU A 158 -20.24 6.78 3.29
N ASN A 159 -19.05 7.38 3.25
CA ASN A 159 -18.86 8.82 3.18
C ASN A 159 -18.12 9.19 1.89
N VAL A 160 -18.84 9.78 0.92
CA VAL A 160 -18.33 10.19 -0.40
C VAL A 160 -17.05 11.04 -0.30
N THR A 161 -16.86 11.84 0.76
CA THR A 161 -15.64 12.65 0.96
C THR A 161 -14.38 11.82 1.20
N LYS A 162 -14.52 10.55 1.56
CA LYS A 162 -13.44 9.58 1.77
C LYS A 162 -13.26 8.61 0.60
N ASN A 163 -14.00 8.75 -0.50
CA ASN A 163 -13.79 7.91 -1.68
C ASN A 163 -12.34 8.05 -2.17
N ILE A 164 -11.68 6.92 -2.43
CA ILE A 164 -10.27 6.87 -2.83
C ILE A 164 -10.20 6.50 -4.30
N GLN A 165 -9.46 7.27 -5.09
CA GLN A 165 -9.15 6.96 -6.47
C GLN A 165 -7.64 7.06 -6.67
N LYS A 166 -7.04 6.04 -7.29
CA LYS A 166 -5.61 5.93 -7.56
C LYS A 166 -5.42 5.47 -8.98
N ALA A 167 -4.55 6.16 -9.73
CA ALA A 167 -4.04 5.69 -11.00
C ALA A 167 -2.58 6.11 -11.15
N LYS A 168 -1.66 5.16 -11.04
CA LYS A 168 -0.22 5.39 -11.18
C LYS A 168 0.10 6.08 -12.52
N GLY A 169 0.85 7.18 -12.45
CA GLY A 169 1.26 7.98 -13.62
C GLY A 169 0.34 9.14 -13.97
N LEU A 170 -0.87 9.24 -13.39
CA LEU A 170 -1.80 10.34 -13.64
C LEU A 170 -1.76 11.40 -12.53
N LYS A 171 -2.07 12.65 -12.89
CA LYS A 171 -2.18 13.76 -11.92
C LYS A 171 -3.41 13.55 -11.04
N LYS A 172 -3.27 13.70 -9.71
CA LYS A 172 -4.37 13.52 -8.74
C LYS A 172 -5.63 14.35 -9.08
N SER A 173 -5.48 15.57 -9.59
CA SER A 173 -6.60 16.41 -10.02
C SER A 173 -7.37 15.87 -11.23
N LEU A 174 -6.70 15.14 -12.13
CA LEU A 174 -7.34 14.45 -13.25
C LEU A 174 -8.07 13.20 -12.76
N VAL A 175 -7.38 12.38 -11.94
CA VAL A 175 -7.96 11.16 -11.34
C VAL A 175 -9.25 11.49 -10.60
N ASN A 176 -9.20 12.45 -9.67
CA ASN A 176 -10.35 12.88 -8.86
C ASN A 176 -11.53 13.48 -9.66
N LYS A 177 -11.33 13.84 -10.93
CA LYS A 177 -12.34 14.50 -11.77
C LYS A 177 -12.92 13.58 -12.84
N GLU A 178 -12.08 12.75 -13.46
CA GLU A 178 -12.46 11.93 -14.61
C GLU A 178 -12.53 10.42 -14.30
N LEU A 179 -11.91 9.92 -13.23
CA LEU A 179 -11.82 8.48 -12.94
C LEU A 179 -12.68 8.08 -11.72
N MET A 180 -13.99 8.03 -11.91
CA MET A 180 -14.95 7.49 -10.93
C MET A 180 -14.95 5.95 -10.92
N ILE A 181 -15.42 5.34 -9.83
CA ILE A 181 -15.38 3.88 -9.63
C ILE A 181 -16.08 3.09 -10.73
N ASP A 182 -17.19 3.61 -11.27
CA ASP A 182 -17.95 2.97 -12.37
C ASP A 182 -17.11 2.79 -13.64
N ILE A 183 -16.09 3.63 -13.86
CA ILE A 183 -15.17 3.52 -15.01
C ILE A 183 -14.18 2.37 -14.78
N TYR A 184 -13.67 2.21 -13.56
CA TYR A 184 -12.80 1.07 -13.20
C TYR A 184 -13.57 -0.25 -13.36
N GLU A 185 -14.79 -0.33 -12.81
CA GLU A 185 -15.66 -1.50 -12.96
C GLU A 185 -15.99 -1.80 -14.43
N ARG A 186 -16.38 -0.79 -15.22
CA ARG A 186 -16.65 -0.98 -16.66
C ARG A 186 -15.44 -1.52 -17.41
N CYS A 187 -14.25 -0.98 -17.18
CA CYS A 187 -13.03 -1.46 -17.81
C CYS A 187 -12.68 -2.91 -17.42
N ILE A 188 -13.04 -3.35 -16.19
CA ILE A 188 -12.85 -4.74 -15.74
C ILE A 188 -13.88 -5.68 -16.36
N LEU A 189 -15.18 -5.31 -16.31
CA LEU A 189 -16.29 -6.19 -16.66
C LEU A 189 -16.57 -6.26 -18.17
N GLU A 190 -16.43 -5.14 -18.88
CA GLU A 190 -16.70 -5.05 -20.33
C GLU A 190 -15.42 -5.18 -21.17
N GLY A 191 -14.23 -5.15 -20.55
CA GLY A 191 -12.94 -5.20 -21.25
C GLY A 191 -12.64 -3.96 -22.12
N VAL A 192 -13.38 -2.87 -21.92
CA VAL A 192 -13.28 -1.65 -22.74
C VAL A 192 -12.12 -0.77 -22.27
N GLU A 193 -11.28 -0.31 -23.20
CA GLU A 193 -10.29 0.73 -22.94
C GLU A 193 -10.97 2.10 -22.75
N ASP A 194 -11.00 2.63 -21.53
CA ASP A 194 -11.34 4.04 -21.33
C ASP A 194 -10.22 4.95 -21.84
N LYS A 195 -10.63 5.97 -22.58
CA LYS A 195 -9.78 7.06 -23.08
C LYS A 195 -10.17 8.34 -22.33
N PRO A 196 -9.51 8.64 -21.19
CA PRO A 196 -9.73 9.90 -20.49
C PRO A 196 -9.65 11.08 -21.44
N ARG A 197 -10.52 12.07 -21.25
CA ARG A 197 -10.73 13.16 -22.24
C ARG A 197 -9.49 14.04 -22.43
N THR A 198 -8.51 13.92 -21.54
CA THR A 198 -7.24 14.65 -21.56
C THR A 198 -5.99 13.78 -21.43
N ALA A 199 -6.08 12.45 -21.40
CA ALA A 199 -4.91 11.56 -21.33
C ALA A 199 -5.20 10.10 -21.77
N ASN A 200 -4.19 9.43 -22.32
CA ASN A 200 -4.18 7.98 -22.58
C ASN A 200 -3.36 7.29 -21.47
N PHE A 201 -3.72 6.15 -20.87
CA PHE A 201 -4.90 5.26 -20.97
C PHE A 201 -5.19 4.67 -19.57
N LEU A 202 -6.37 4.08 -19.37
CA LEU A 202 -6.52 2.91 -18.49
C LEU A 202 -6.60 1.64 -19.36
N ARG A 203 -5.83 0.61 -18.98
CA ARG A 203 -5.84 -0.71 -19.64
C ARG A 203 -5.86 -1.77 -18.54
N CYS A 204 -6.73 -2.76 -18.67
CA CYS A 204 -6.60 -4.03 -17.97
C CYS A 204 -5.56 -4.88 -18.72
N GLU A 205 -4.78 -5.66 -17.97
CA GLU A 205 -3.84 -6.68 -18.48
C GLU A 205 -4.48 -8.07 -18.30
#